data_AF-A0AAW2LQA2-F1
#
_entry.id   AF-A0AAW2LQA2-F1
#
_cell.length_a   1.000
_cell.length_b   1.000
_cell.length_c   1.000
_cell.angle_alpha   90.00
_cell.angle_beta   90.00
_cell.angle_gamma   90.00
#
_symmetry.space_group_name_H-M   'P 1'
#
loop_
_entity.id
_entity.type
_entity.pdbx_description
1 polymer ?
#
loop_
_entity_poly.entity_id
_entity_poly.type
_entity_poly.pdbx_seq_one_letter_code
_entity_poly.pdbx_strand_id
1 'polypeptide(L)'
;DYLLAFAFEFIATTTIGVALKRVIAAVGELAKAIGTEGLVAGPVVDLSCTGINANVGLDTLEFIHIHKTAALLEASVVLGAISGGESDEQVEKLRTFSRKNGLLFQVVERGRLWNINSSS
;
A
#
# COMPACT_ATOMS: atom_id res chain seq x y z
N ASP A 1 7.26 -0.92 10.92
CA ASP A 1 6.67 0.31 11.47
C ASP A 1 7.61 1.51 11.46
N TYR A 2 8.92 1.34 11.67
CA TYR A 2 9.90 2.42 11.50
C TYR A 2 9.82 3.14 10.13
N LEU A 3 9.84 2.38 9.03
CA LEU A 3 9.72 2.92 7.67
C LEU A 3 8.42 3.71 7.43
N LEU A 4 7.36 3.38 8.15
CA LEU A 4 6.08 4.04 8.02
C LEU A 4 6.09 5.41 8.71
N ALA A 5 6.58 5.47 9.94
CA ALA A 5 6.75 6.73 10.66
C ALA A 5 7.72 7.66 9.91
N PHE A 6 8.82 7.10 9.41
CA PHE A 6 9.81 7.83 8.62
C PHE A 6 9.23 8.38 7.31
N ALA A 7 8.28 7.68 6.67
CA ALA A 7 7.64 8.19 5.45
C ALA A 7 6.83 9.47 5.71
N PHE A 8 6.12 9.56 6.83
CA PHE A 8 5.42 10.79 7.23
C PHE A 8 6.39 11.93 7.54
N GLU A 9 7.43 11.63 8.33
CA GLU A 9 8.47 12.59 8.66
C GLU A 9 9.12 13.13 7.37
N PHE A 10 9.53 12.24 6.47
CA PHE A 10 10.21 12.60 5.23
C PHE A 10 9.36 13.51 4.33
N ILE A 11 8.05 13.25 4.21
CA ILE A 11 7.13 14.12 3.46
C ILE A 11 7.02 15.50 4.14
N ALA A 12 6.96 15.53 5.47
CA ALA A 12 6.80 16.79 6.21
C ALA A 12 8.07 17.65 6.21
N THR A 13 9.26 17.03 6.24
CA THR A 13 10.53 17.75 6.43
C THR A 13 11.31 18.00 5.14
N THR A 14 11.15 17.15 4.12
CA THR A 14 12.00 17.18 2.92
C THR A 14 11.30 17.81 1.71
N THR A 15 9.98 17.96 1.75
CA THR A 15 9.23 18.56 0.64
C THR A 15 9.43 20.07 0.58
N ILE A 16 10.18 20.53 -0.42
CA ILE A 16 10.49 21.95 -0.68
C ILE A 16 9.91 22.34 -2.04
N GLY A 17 9.41 23.57 -2.18
CA GLY A 17 8.91 24.09 -3.45
C GLY A 17 7.50 23.59 -3.84
N VAL A 18 6.81 22.88 -2.94
CA VAL A 18 5.44 22.41 -3.14
C VAL A 18 4.50 23.21 -2.23
N ALA A 19 3.32 23.56 -2.73
CA ALA A 19 2.31 24.28 -1.93
C ALA A 19 1.89 23.45 -0.70
N LEU A 20 1.76 24.09 0.47
CA LEU A 20 1.40 23.43 1.74
C LEU A 20 0.13 22.58 1.62
N LYS A 21 -0.87 23.03 0.86
CA LYS A 21 -2.11 22.28 0.58
C LYS A 21 -1.84 20.90 -0.06
N ARG A 22 -0.84 20.80 -0.93
CA ARG A 22 -0.44 19.55 -1.59
C ARG A 22 0.35 18.65 -0.64
N VAL A 23 1.20 19.21 0.22
CA VAL A 23 1.88 18.44 1.28
C VAL A 23 0.86 17.80 2.23
N ILE A 24 -0.16 18.55 2.65
CA ILE A 24 -1.25 18.05 3.49
C ILE A 24 -2.05 16.96 2.75
N ALA A 25 -2.37 17.17 1.47
CA ALA A 25 -3.05 16.17 0.66
C ALA A 25 -2.22 14.87 0.53
N ALA A 26 -0.91 14.99 0.35
CA ALA A 26 0.01 13.88 0.30
C ALA A 26 0.04 13.10 1.63
N VAL A 27 0.20 13.78 2.76
CA VAL A 27 0.11 13.15 4.10
C VAL A 27 -1.22 12.43 4.30
N GLY A 28 -2.34 13.05 3.89
CA GLY A 28 -3.67 12.44 3.95
C GLY A 28 -3.79 11.18 3.08
N GLU A 29 -3.23 11.19 1.87
CA GLU A 29 -3.23 10.00 1.00
C GLU A 29 -2.37 8.87 1.56
N LEU A 30 -1.19 9.17 2.12
CA LEU A 30 -0.39 8.16 2.80
C LEU A 30 -1.14 7.55 3.98
N ALA A 31 -1.84 8.37 4.78
CA ALA A 31 -2.65 7.91 5.90
C ALA A 31 -3.83 7.01 5.48
N LYS A 32 -4.50 7.31 4.36
CA LYS A 32 -5.56 6.45 3.81
C LYS A 32 -5.01 5.12 3.31
N ALA A 33 -3.88 5.13 2.61
CA ALA A 33 -3.28 3.93 2.04
C ALA A 33 -2.84 2.92 3.12
N ILE A 34 -2.40 3.42 4.28
CA ILE A 34 -1.97 2.57 5.41
C ILE A 34 -3.12 2.28 6.39
N GLY A 35 -4.19 3.08 6.35
CA GLY A 35 -5.35 2.95 7.21
C GLY A 35 -6.22 1.75 6.84
N THR A 36 -7.19 1.45 7.69
CA THR A 36 -8.03 0.24 7.58
C THR A 36 -8.80 0.16 6.26
N GLU A 37 -9.15 1.28 5.64
CA GLU A 37 -9.87 1.33 4.36
C GLU A 37 -8.99 0.97 3.14
N GLY A 38 -7.68 1.27 3.16
CA GLY A 38 -6.75 0.94 2.07
C GLY A 38 -5.99 -0.37 2.29
N LEU A 39 -5.73 -0.73 3.55
CA LEU A 39 -4.81 -1.82 3.93
C LEU A 39 -5.52 -3.07 4.48
N VAL A 40 -6.72 -2.95 5.06
CA VAL A 40 -7.31 -3.98 5.95
C VAL A 40 -8.71 -4.45 5.52
N ALA A 41 -9.46 -3.65 4.75
CA ALA A 41 -10.89 -3.85 4.57
C ALA A 41 -11.30 -5.13 3.80
N GLY A 42 -10.52 -5.57 2.81
CA GLY A 42 -10.89 -6.75 2.02
C GLY A 42 -10.69 -8.06 2.78
N PRO A 43 -9.47 -8.35 3.27
CA PRO A 43 -9.13 -9.72 3.64
C PRO A 43 -9.20 -10.02 5.13
N VAL A 44 -9.01 -9.02 6.01
CA VAL A 44 -9.18 -9.21 7.45
C VAL A 44 -10.66 -9.42 7.78
N VAL A 45 -11.56 -8.78 7.04
CA VAL A 45 -13.00 -9.05 7.12
C VAL A 45 -13.30 -10.50 6.68
N ASP A 46 -12.69 -10.97 5.60
CA ASP A 46 -12.89 -12.35 5.10
C ASP A 46 -12.32 -13.42 6.07
N LEU A 47 -11.16 -13.16 6.68
CA LEU A 47 -10.55 -13.96 7.74
C LEU A 47 -11.37 -13.95 9.05
N SER A 48 -11.99 -12.81 9.39
CA SER A 48 -12.85 -12.69 10.57
C SER A 48 -14.21 -13.37 10.36
N CYS A 49 -14.72 -13.36 9.13
CA CYS A 49 -16.00 -13.98 8.76
C CYS A 49 -15.93 -15.51 8.65
N THR A 50 -14.75 -16.10 8.44
CA THR A 50 -14.59 -17.56 8.29
C THR A 50 -14.46 -18.32 9.62
N GLY A 51 -14.44 -17.64 10.78
CA GLY A 51 -14.72 -18.26 12.07
C GLY A 51 -13.76 -19.38 12.50
N ILE A 52 -12.49 -19.34 12.10
CA ILE A 52 -11.53 -20.39 12.45
C ILE A 52 -10.65 -19.96 13.62
N ASN A 53 -10.92 -20.55 14.79
CA ASN A 53 -9.99 -20.67 15.91
C ASN A 53 -8.78 -21.53 15.56
N ALA A 54 -7.99 -21.13 14.55
CA ALA A 54 -6.74 -21.79 14.21
C ALA A 54 -5.67 -20.72 14.09
N ASN A 55 -4.74 -20.73 15.05
CA ASN A 55 -3.36 -20.33 14.89
C ASN A 55 -3.13 -19.34 13.74
N VAL A 56 -3.20 -18.03 14.03
CA VAL A 56 -2.95 -16.94 13.06
C VAL A 56 -1.59 -17.19 12.41
N GLY A 57 -1.62 -17.93 11.30
CA GLY A 57 -0.44 -18.57 10.74
C GLY A 57 0.39 -17.59 9.94
N LEU A 58 1.62 -18.00 9.64
CA LEU A 58 2.54 -17.31 8.73
C LEU A 58 1.83 -16.80 7.46
N ASP A 59 0.90 -17.58 6.91
CA ASP A 59 0.12 -17.23 5.72
C ASP A 59 -0.73 -15.96 5.90
N THR A 60 -1.32 -15.74 7.08
CA THR A 60 -2.10 -14.51 7.35
C THR A 60 -1.17 -13.30 7.51
N LEU A 61 -0.03 -13.50 8.19
CA LEU A 61 0.96 -12.44 8.39
C LEU A 61 1.61 -12.03 7.05
N GLU A 62 1.96 -13.02 6.24
CA GLU A 62 2.52 -12.83 4.89
C GLU A 62 1.51 -12.15 3.97
N PHE A 63 0.25 -12.57 4.03
CA PHE A 63 -0.84 -11.94 3.30
C PHE A 63 -0.97 -10.44 3.66
N ILE A 64 -0.93 -10.10 4.96
CA ILE A 64 -0.94 -8.70 5.44
C ILE A 64 0.28 -7.93 4.90
N HIS A 65 1.47 -8.53 4.97
CA HIS A 65 2.70 -7.91 4.47
C HIS A 65 2.65 -7.61 2.97
N ILE A 66 2.17 -8.56 2.16
CA ILE A 66 2.01 -8.40 0.72
C ILE A 66 1.03 -7.27 0.38
N HIS A 67 -0.10 -7.18 1.10
CA HIS A 67 -1.07 -6.10 0.93
C HIS A 67 -0.48 -4.74 1.33
N LYS A 68 0.32 -4.69 2.39
CA LYS A 68 1.04 -3.49 2.81
C LYS A 68 2.01 -3.00 1.75
N THR A 69 2.76 -3.90 1.12
CA THR A 69 3.68 -3.56 0.04
C THR A 69 2.95 -3.00 -1.18
N ALA A 70 1.85 -3.62 -1.61
CA ALA A 70 1.07 -3.14 -2.76
C ALA A 70 0.44 -1.76 -2.49
N ALA A 71 -0.13 -1.54 -1.30
CA ALA A 71 -0.71 -0.26 -0.90
C ALA A 71 0.34 0.86 -0.81
N LEU A 72 1.55 0.55 -0.32
CA LEU A 72 2.66 1.50 -0.27
C LEU A 72 3.20 1.86 -1.65
N LEU A 73 3.17 0.92 -2.60
CA LEU A 73 3.51 1.17 -4.01
C LEU A 73 2.52 2.15 -4.66
N GLU A 74 1.21 1.95 -4.44
CA GLU A 74 0.18 2.89 -4.86
C GLU A 74 0.40 4.27 -4.23
N ALA A 75 0.59 4.31 -2.90
CA ALA A 75 0.81 5.55 -2.19
C ALA A 75 2.03 6.31 -2.76
N SER A 76 3.15 5.64 -2.98
CA SER A 76 4.38 6.27 -3.49
C SER A 76 4.17 6.96 -4.84
N VAL A 77 3.42 6.33 -5.75
CA VAL A 77 3.10 6.89 -7.07
C VAL A 77 2.17 8.11 -6.95
N VAL A 78 1.11 8.00 -6.13
CA VAL A 78 0.14 9.07 -5.91
C VAL A 78 0.79 10.29 -5.23
N LEU A 79 1.65 10.06 -4.23
CA LEU A 79 2.39 11.11 -3.52
C LEU A 79 3.32 11.87 -4.46
N GLY A 80 3.99 11.15 -5.37
CA GLY A 80 4.82 11.75 -6.42
C GLY A 80 4.01 12.64 -7.36
N ALA A 81 2.83 12.18 -7.79
CA ALA A 81 1.95 12.94 -8.68
C ALA A 81 1.40 14.22 -8.01
N ILE A 82 0.97 14.13 -6.75
CA ILE A 82 0.50 15.28 -5.96
C ILE A 82 1.62 16.30 -5.78
N SER A 83 2.83 15.82 -5.45
CA SER A 83 4.00 16.68 -5.23
C SER A 83 4.48 17.34 -6.53
N GLY A 84 4.44 16.60 -7.65
CA GLY A 84 4.74 17.10 -9.00
C GLY A 84 3.71 18.11 -9.53
N GLY A 85 2.54 18.18 -8.89
CA GLY A 85 1.51 19.15 -9.22
C GLY A 85 0.63 18.77 -10.40
N GLU A 86 0.55 17.48 -10.67
CA GLU A 86 -0.37 16.89 -11.64
C GLU A 86 -1.83 17.24 -11.32
N SER A 87 -2.69 17.18 -12.35
CA SER A 87 -4.14 17.33 -12.16
C SER A 87 -4.76 16.12 -11.46
N ASP A 88 -5.93 16.29 -10.84
CA ASP A 88 -6.65 15.21 -10.18
C ASP A 88 -6.94 14.02 -11.13
N GLU A 89 -7.19 14.29 -12.41
CA GLU A 89 -7.40 13.26 -13.43
C GLU A 89 -6.14 12.42 -13.67
N GLN A 90 -4.97 13.07 -13.72
CA GLN A 90 -3.69 12.38 -13.89
C GLN A 90 -3.31 11.59 -12.64
N VAL A 91 -3.56 12.14 -11.45
CA VAL A 91 -3.39 11.43 -10.18
C VAL A 91 -4.22 10.15 -10.17
N GLU A 92 -5.48 10.19 -10.63
CA GLU A 92 -6.35 9.01 -10.65
C GLU A 92 -5.96 7.97 -11.71
N LYS A 93 -5.46 8.42 -12.87
CA LYS A 93 -4.87 7.52 -13.88
C LYS A 93 -3.65 6.80 -13.33
N LEU A 94 -2.77 7.53 -12.64
CA LEU A 94 -1.58 6.97 -12.01
C LEU A 94 -1.95 6.01 -10.87
N ARG A 95 -2.98 6.33 -10.07
CA ARG A 95 -3.52 5.44 -9.04
C ARG A 95 -4.02 4.13 -9.64
N THR A 96 -4.80 4.20 -10.71
CA THR A 96 -5.30 3.01 -11.41
C THR A 96 -4.17 2.17 -11.98
N PHE A 97 -3.15 2.83 -12.55
CA PHE A 97 -1.95 2.17 -13.04
C PHE A 97 -1.19 1.47 -11.90
N SER A 98 -0.94 2.14 -10.78
CA SER A 98 -0.21 1.56 -9.65
C SER A 98 -0.99 0.42 -8.98
N ARG A 99 -2.32 0.49 -8.90
CA ARG A 99 -3.16 -0.63 -8.42
C ARG A 99 -2.99 -1.89 -9.25
N LYS A 100 -3.02 -1.77 -10.57
CA LYS A 100 -2.81 -2.90 -11.49
C LYS A 100 -1.42 -3.50 -11.32
N ASN A 101 -0.40 -2.67 -11.15
CA ASN A 101 0.97 -3.14 -10.88
C ASN A 101 1.11 -3.78 -9.50
N GLY A 102 0.44 -3.24 -8.48
CA GLY A 102 0.38 -3.84 -7.15
C GLY A 102 -0.21 -5.25 -7.18
N LEU A 103 -1.34 -5.44 -7.87
CA LEU A 103 -1.95 -6.76 -8.08
C LEU A 103 -1.02 -7.72 -8.83
N LEU A 104 -0.33 -7.25 -9.86
CA LEU A 104 0.66 -8.06 -10.58
C LEU A 104 1.80 -8.51 -9.65
N PHE A 105 2.29 -7.60 -8.80
CA PHE A 105 3.32 -7.92 -7.81
C PHE A 105 2.85 -9.01 -6.84
N GLN A 106 1.59 -8.97 -6.39
CA GLN A 106 1.02 -10.02 -5.54
C GLN A 106 0.97 -11.39 -6.25
N VAL A 107 0.60 -11.42 -7.54
CA VAL A 107 0.55 -12.66 -8.34
C VAL A 107 1.94 -13.25 -8.54
N VAL A 108 2.93 -12.41 -8.88
CA VAL A 108 4.31 -12.84 -9.10
C VAL A 108 4.93 -13.36 -7.80
N GLU A 109 4.76 -12.65 -6.69
CA GLU A 109 5.33 -13.06 -5.40
C GLU A 109 4.68 -14.36 -4.90
N ARG A 110 3.35 -14.49 -5.01
CA ARG A 110 2.64 -15.73 -4.69
C ARG A 110 3.08 -16.91 -5.57
N GLY A 111 3.28 -16.67 -6.87
CA GLY A 111 3.79 -17.69 -7.79
C GLY A 111 5.22 -18.12 -7.46
N ARG A 112 6.06 -17.17 -7.03
CA ARG A 112 7.44 -17.43 -6.59
C ARG A 112 7.46 -18.28 -5.32
N LEU A 113 6.60 -18.00 -4.34
CA LEU A 113 6.46 -18.79 -3.12
C LEU A 113 5.96 -20.21 -3.40
N TRP A 114 5.00 -20.37 -4.31
CA TRP A 114 4.54 -21.69 -4.75
C TRP A 114 5.66 -22.53 -5.35
N ASN A 115 6.49 -21.95 -6.22
CA ASN A 115 7.64 -22.64 -6.80
C ASN A 115 8.69 -23.07 -5.76
N ILE A 116 8.88 -22.29 -4.70
CA ILE A 116 9.81 -22.65 -3.62
C ILE A 116 9.24 -23.81 -2.78
N ASN A 117 7.96 -23.75 -2.40
CA ASN A 117 7.31 -24.80 -1.61
C ASN A 117 6.99 -26.09 -2.40
N SER A 118 6.93 -26.04 -3.73
CA SER A 118 6.77 -27.24 -4.58
C SER A 118 8.10 -27.88 -4.98
N SER A 119 9.24 -27.24 -4.65
CA SER A 119 10.59 -27.78 -4.81
C SER A 119 11.17 -28.34 -3.50
N SER A 120 10.35 -28.43 -2.44
CA SER A 120 10.67 -29.01 -1.13
C SER A 120 9.84 -30.26 -0.90
#